data_AF-A0A1G1IUK8-F1
#
_entry.id   AF-A0A1G1IUK8-F1
#
_cell.length_a   1.000
_cell.length_b   1.000
_cell.length_c   1.000
_cell.angle_alpha   90.00
_cell.angle_beta   90.00
_cell.angle_gamma   90.00
#
_symmetry.space_group_name_H-M   'P 1'
#
loop_
_entity.id
_entity.type
_entity.pdbx_description
1 polymer ?
#
loop_
_entity_poly.entity_id
_entity_poly.type
_entity_poly.pdbx_seq_one_letter_code
_entity_poly.pdbx_strand_id
1 'polypeptide(L)'
;MKTKSIRMPDELMSAIEMVEKEEKVEEATAIRKLLRIGYETYVANMYRFGKLSLAEASRLIGLTQIETLELLLEKGVKGNFDTGDVMYSLERFVKKRSGQ
;
A
#
# COMPACT_ATOMS: atom_id res chain seq x y z
N MET A 1 5.79 -21.38 6.74
CA MET A 1 6.35 -20.03 6.93
C MET A 1 7.87 -20.11 6.99
N LYS A 2 8.59 -19.01 6.72
CA LYS A 2 10.05 -18.93 6.90
C LYS A 2 10.36 -18.03 8.11
N THR A 3 11.36 -18.38 8.90
CA THR A 3 11.77 -17.61 10.08
C THR A 3 12.97 -16.73 9.76
N LYS A 4 12.96 -15.48 10.24
CA LYS A 4 14.12 -14.60 10.26
C LYS A 4 14.36 -14.14 11.70
N SER A 5 15.61 -14.17 12.15
CA SER A 5 16.03 -13.61 13.43
C SER A 5 16.71 -12.25 13.17
N ILE A 6 16.27 -11.23 13.88
CA ILE A 6 16.81 -9.87 13.82
C ILE A 6 16.93 -9.32 15.24
N ARG A 7 17.95 -8.47 15.48
CA ARG A 7 18.00 -7.68 16.71
C ARG A 7 17.13 -6.44 16.51
N MET A 8 16.21 -6.19 17.44
CA MET A 8 15.31 -5.05 17.38
C MET A 8 15.72 -3.99 18.42
N PRO A 9 15.76 -2.71 18.04
CA PRO A 9 15.87 -1.61 19.00
C PRO A 9 14.71 -1.58 20.00
N ASP A 10 14.98 -1.08 21.21
CA ASP A 10 14.00 -1.04 22.32
C ASP A 10 12.74 -0.24 21.97
N GLU A 11 12.86 0.79 21.12
CA GLU A 11 11.72 1.57 20.61
C GLU A 11 10.75 0.71 19.79
N LEU A 12 11.24 -0.24 18.99
CA LEU A 12 10.40 -1.15 18.22
C LEU A 12 9.79 -2.22 19.11
N MET A 13 10.54 -2.72 20.10
CA MET A 13 10.00 -3.63 21.12
C MET A 13 8.82 -2.99 21.84
N SER A 14 8.96 -1.72 22.24
CA SER A 14 7.90 -0.96 22.90
C SER A 14 6.66 -0.80 22.01
N ALA A 15 6.84 -0.58 20.71
CA ALA A 15 5.74 -0.49 19.76
C ALA A 15 5.01 -1.83 19.58
N ILE A 16 5.74 -2.95 19.59
CA ILE A 16 5.14 -4.30 19.52
C ILE A 16 4.29 -4.55 20.77
N GLU A 17 4.84 -4.29 21.96
CA GLU A 17 4.11 -4.47 23.23
C GLU A 17 2.83 -3.64 23.30
N MET A 18 2.86 -2.42 22.74
CA MET A 18 1.66 -1.57 22.65
C MET A 18 0.55 -2.27 21.87
N VAL A 19 0.87 -2.82 20.70
CA VAL A 19 -0.10 -3.53 19.84
C VAL A 19 -0.59 -4.82 20.50
N GLU A 20 0.30 -5.57 21.15
CA GLU A 20 -0.09 -6.78 21.90
C GLU A 20 -1.14 -6.46 22.98
N LYS A 21 -0.93 -5.38 23.73
CA LYS A 21 -1.83 -4.96 24.83
C LYS A 21 -3.16 -4.43 24.29
N GLU A 22 -3.12 -3.56 23.30
CA GLU A 22 -4.33 -2.91 22.74
C GLU A 22 -5.23 -3.94 22.04
N GLU A 23 -4.64 -4.86 21.27
CA GLU A 23 -5.40 -5.81 20.45
C GLU A 23 -5.54 -7.18 21.10
N LYS A 24 -4.89 -7.41 22.25
CA LYS A 24 -4.86 -8.70 22.98
C LYS A 24 -4.40 -9.85 22.09
N VAL A 25 -3.30 -9.63 21.36
CA VAL A 25 -2.69 -10.61 20.45
C VAL A 25 -1.27 -10.95 20.88
N GLU A 26 -0.79 -12.10 20.42
CA GLU A 26 0.60 -12.54 20.65
C GLU A 26 1.61 -11.69 19.86
N GLU A 27 2.83 -11.56 20.40
CA GLU A 27 3.97 -10.83 19.82
C GLU A 27 4.16 -11.10 18.33
N ALA A 28 4.19 -12.38 17.91
CA ALA A 28 4.38 -12.75 16.51
C ALA A 28 3.25 -12.26 15.60
N THR A 29 2.04 -12.09 16.13
CA THR A 29 0.89 -11.53 15.39
C THR A 29 1.00 -10.01 15.32
N ALA A 30 1.35 -9.35 16.43
CA ALA A 30 1.63 -7.91 16.46
C ALA A 30 2.76 -7.51 15.49
N ILE A 31 3.89 -8.23 15.52
CA ILE A 31 5.03 -8.01 14.61
C ILE A 31 4.59 -8.13 13.15
N ARG A 32 3.87 -9.21 12.79
CA ARG A 32 3.41 -9.40 11.41
C ARG A 32 2.45 -8.30 10.97
N LYS A 33 1.57 -7.84 11.86
CA LYS A 33 0.65 -6.73 11.60
C LYS A 33 1.42 -5.44 11.33
N LEU A 34 2.34 -5.07 12.21
CA LEU A 34 3.17 -3.87 12.06
C LEU A 34 4.00 -3.91 10.78
N LEU A 35 4.62 -5.06 10.46
CA LEU A 35 5.36 -5.25 9.21
C LEU A 35 4.46 -5.09 7.98
N ARG A 36 3.23 -5.62 8.01
CA ARG A 36 2.26 -5.47 6.93
C ARG A 36 1.90 -4.00 6.71
N ILE A 37 1.56 -3.29 7.78
CA ILE A 37 1.23 -1.85 7.74
C ILE A 37 2.40 -1.03 7.22
N GLY A 38 3.62 -1.32 7.70
CA GLY A 38 4.85 -0.67 7.25
C GLY A 38 5.12 -0.90 5.77
N TYR A 39 4.98 -2.15 5.30
CA TYR A 39 5.16 -2.48 3.89
C TYR A 39 4.13 -1.80 2.98
N GLU A 40 2.85 -1.82 3.35
CA GLU A 40 1.80 -1.12 2.61
C GLU A 40 2.08 0.38 2.54
N THR A 41 2.48 0.99 3.66
CA THR A 41 2.84 2.41 3.72
C THR A 41 4.03 2.73 2.83
N TYR A 42 5.05 1.86 2.81
CA TYR A 42 6.20 2.00 1.94
C TYR A 42 5.80 1.99 0.46
N VAL A 43 5.00 1.00 0.03
CA VAL A 43 4.50 0.91 -1.36
C VAL A 43 3.61 2.11 -1.70
N ALA A 44 2.76 2.53 -0.77
CA ALA A 44 1.88 3.68 -0.93
C ALA A 44 2.65 4.99 -1.17
N ASN A 45 3.75 5.20 -0.44
CA ASN A 45 4.64 6.33 -0.65
C ASN A 45 5.36 6.26 -2.01
N MET A 46 5.83 5.07 -2.39
CA MET A 46 6.44 4.86 -3.71
C MET A 46 5.48 5.21 -4.86
N TYR A 47 4.23 4.80 -4.74
CA TYR A 47 3.16 5.21 -5.66
C TYR A 47 2.94 6.73 -5.64
N ARG A 48 2.80 7.34 -4.44
CA ARG A 48 2.62 8.79 -4.27
C ARG A 48 3.71 9.60 -4.98
N PHE A 49 4.95 9.15 -4.92
CA PHE A 49 6.10 9.82 -5.55
C PHE A 49 6.27 9.49 -7.03
N GLY A 50 5.29 8.82 -7.66
CA GLY A 50 5.33 8.46 -9.08
C GLY A 50 6.34 7.36 -9.43
N LYS A 51 6.91 6.68 -8.42
CA LYS A 51 7.91 5.62 -8.63
C LYS A 51 7.28 4.27 -8.95
N LEU A 52 5.99 4.11 -8.72
CA LEU A 52 5.19 2.94 -9.07
C LEU A 52 3.89 3.40 -9.73
N SER A 53 3.44 2.63 -10.72
CA SER A 53 2.05 2.64 -11.18
C SER A 53 1.13 1.93 -10.19
N LEU A 54 -0.19 2.15 -10.31
CA LEU A 54 -1.19 1.44 -9.49
C LEU A 54 -1.10 -0.10 -9.69
N ALA A 55 -0.83 -0.54 -10.93
CA ALA A 55 -0.69 -1.96 -11.25
C ALA A 55 0.56 -2.60 -10.64
N GLU A 56 1.65 -1.84 -10.50
CA GLU A 56 2.84 -2.32 -9.79
C GLU A 56 2.61 -2.37 -8.28
N ALA A 57 2.00 -1.32 -7.72
CA ALA A 57 1.62 -1.30 -6.31
C ALA A 57 0.70 -2.47 -5.94
N SER A 58 -0.31 -2.76 -6.77
CA SER A 58 -1.26 -3.84 -6.52
C SER A 58 -0.60 -5.21 -6.51
N ARG A 59 0.32 -5.47 -7.46
CA ARG A 59 1.11 -6.70 -7.51
C ARG A 59 2.01 -6.86 -6.28
N LEU A 60 2.62 -5.77 -5.80
CA LEU A 60 3.50 -5.79 -4.63
C LEU A 60 2.75 -6.07 -3.33
N ILE A 61 1.58 -5.45 -3.13
CA ILE A 61 0.76 -5.64 -1.92
C ILE A 61 0.00 -6.98 -1.97
N GLY A 62 -0.21 -7.52 -3.17
CA GLY A 62 -0.95 -8.76 -3.39
C GLY A 62 -2.47 -8.56 -3.36
N LEU A 63 -2.94 -7.40 -3.85
CA LEU A 63 -4.35 -7.02 -3.94
C LEU A 63 -4.73 -6.73 -5.40
N THR A 64 -6.02 -6.69 -5.68
CA THR A 64 -6.52 -6.14 -6.95
C THR A 64 -6.25 -4.64 -7.05
N GLN A 65 -6.33 -4.07 -8.25
CA GLN A 65 -6.12 -2.63 -8.43
C GLN A 65 -7.18 -1.79 -7.71
N ILE A 66 -8.43 -2.26 -7.63
CA ILE A 66 -9.52 -1.58 -6.89
C ILE A 66 -9.23 -1.57 -5.39
N GLU A 67 -8.92 -2.72 -4.79
CA GLU A 67 -8.60 -2.81 -3.36
C GLU A 67 -7.35 -2.00 -3.01
N THR A 68 -6.37 -1.98 -3.93
CA THR A 68 -5.17 -1.15 -3.76
C THR A 68 -5.51 0.33 -3.81
N LEU A 69 -6.38 0.76 -4.72
CA LEU A 69 -6.82 2.14 -4.79
C LEU A 69 -7.56 2.57 -3.51
N GLU A 70 -8.46 1.73 -3.00
CA GLU A 70 -9.16 1.97 -1.74
C GLU A 70 -8.20 2.10 -0.56
N LEU A 71 -7.23 1.19 -0.43
CA LEU A 71 -6.17 1.23 0.58
C LEU A 71 -5.36 2.53 0.50
N LEU A 72 -5.02 3.01 -0.71
CA LEU A 72 -4.27 4.24 -0.91
C LEU A 72 -5.10 5.48 -0.51
N LEU A 73 -6.39 5.49 -0.84
CA LEU A 73 -7.32 6.55 -0.45
C LEU A 73 -7.50 6.62 1.06
N GLU A 74 -7.68 5.48 1.74
CA GLU A 74 -7.77 5.39 3.20
C GLU A 74 -6.52 5.97 3.88
N LYS A 75 -5.33 5.70 3.31
CA LYS A 75 -4.04 6.24 3.79
C LYS A 75 -3.78 7.69 3.37
N GLY A 76 -4.76 8.39 2.79
CA GLY A 76 -4.66 9.79 2.39
C GLY A 76 -3.65 10.04 1.27
N VAL A 77 -3.29 9.02 0.49
CA VAL A 77 -2.43 9.16 -0.69
C VAL A 77 -3.29 9.67 -1.83
N LYS A 78 -3.19 10.98 -2.11
CA LYS A 78 -3.72 11.55 -3.35
C LYS A 78 -2.97 10.91 -4.53
N GLY A 79 -3.74 10.43 -5.51
CA GLY A 79 -3.22 9.68 -6.66
C GLY A 79 -2.05 10.37 -7.35
N ASN A 80 -1.20 9.58 -8.00
CA ASN A 80 -0.06 10.09 -8.78
C ASN A 80 -0.45 10.60 -10.18
N PHE A 81 -1.74 10.86 -10.37
CA PHE A 81 -2.35 11.34 -11.60
C PHE A 81 -3.17 12.58 -11.31
N ASP A 82 -3.14 13.53 -12.24
CA ASP A 82 -3.95 14.74 -12.20
C ASP A 82 -5.18 14.63 -13.11
N THR A 83 -5.99 15.69 -13.13
CA THR A 83 -7.19 15.75 -13.98
C THR A 83 -6.84 15.66 -15.47
N GLY A 84 -5.66 16.14 -15.87
CA GLY A 84 -5.17 16.04 -17.24
C GLY A 84 -4.90 14.60 -17.66
N ASP A 85 -4.28 13.81 -16.78
CA ASP A 85 -4.01 12.38 -17.03
C ASP A 85 -5.30 11.58 -17.23
N VAL A 86 -6.32 11.88 -16.41
CA VAL A 86 -7.64 11.27 -16.51
C VAL A 86 -8.32 11.69 -17.82
N MET A 87 -8.29 12.98 -18.15
CA MET A 87 -8.93 13.49 -19.36
C MET A 87 -8.30 12.92 -20.63
N TYR A 88 -6.97 12.86 -20.68
CA TYR A 88 -6.22 12.27 -21.77
C TYR A 88 -6.56 10.78 -21.99
N SER A 89 -6.70 10.02 -20.90
CA SER A 89 -7.09 8.61 -20.95
C SER A 89 -8.50 8.42 -21.51
N LEU A 90 -9.44 9.26 -21.09
CA LEU A 90 -10.82 9.27 -21.58
C LEU A 90 -10.91 9.65 -23.07
N GLU A 91 -10.18 10.66 -23.51
CA GLU A 91 -10.13 11.05 -24.93
C GLU A 91 -9.64 9.91 -25.82
N ARG A 92 -8.57 9.20 -25.38
CA ARG A 92 -8.08 8.03 -26.10
C ARG A 92 -9.09 6.89 -26.13
N PHE A 93 -9.79 6.66 -25.01
CA PHE A 93 -10.82 5.63 -24.94
C PHE A 93 -11.97 5.90 -25.91
N VAL A 94 -12.45 7.15 -25.96
CA VAL A 94 -13.51 7.58 -26.89
C VAL A 94 -13.06 7.44 -28.34
N LYS A 95 -11.86 7.94 -28.70
CA LYS A 95 -11.31 7.81 -30.06
C LYS A 95 -11.17 6.35 -30.51
N LYS A 96 -10.81 5.44 -29.60
CA LYS A 96 -10.69 4.01 -29.92
C LYS A 96 -12.05 3.37 -30.24
N ARG A 97 -13.15 3.88 -29.70
CA ARG A 97 -14.52 3.44 -30.03
C ARG A 97 -15.08 4.05 -31.32
N SER A 98 -14.65 5.26 -31.68
CA SER A 98 -15.10 5.95 -32.91
C SER A 98 -14.42 5.44 -34.19
N GLY A 99 -13.38 4.61 -34.06
CA GLY A 99 -12.66 3.99 -35.17
C GLY A 99 -12.95 2.49 -35.36
N GLN A 100 -14.02 1.97 -34.75
CA GLN A 100 -14.59 0.64 -34.98
C GLN A 100 -15.97 0.76 -35.62
#